data_AF-A0A969GB07-F1
#
_entry.id   AF-A0A969GB07-F1
#
_cell.length_a   1.000
_cell.length_b   1.000
_cell.length_c   1.000
_cell.angle_alpha   90.00
_cell.angle_beta   90.00
_cell.angle_gamma   90.00
#
_symmetry.space_group_name_H-M   'P 1'
#
loop_
_entity.id
_entity.type
_entity.pdbx_description
1 polymer ?
#
loop_
_entity_poly.entity_id
_entity_poly.type
_entity_poly.pdbx_seq_one_letter_code
_entity_poly.pdbx_strand_id
1 'polypeptide(L)'
;MNINLPAGALYNIDLNVTGNFKTSLPNGLLVENIVFEVTESESLTDESILLKNLRLLKDFGFKTAIDDFGVGYSGLKLLMEYQPNFVKLDRYMISDIHENKIKQVIFLGVQEMCEDLSIEVVAEGVENEEEYFWLERQGVRLFQGYYFAKPAFEALPAVIFSNSGVDTSLNTAF
;
A
#
# COMPACT_ATOMS: atom_id res chain seq x y z
N MET A 1 8.59 -1.26 -6.53
CA MET A 1 9.20 -2.13 -5.48
C MET A 1 8.73 -1.69 -4.10
N ASN A 2 7.94 -2.54 -3.45
CA ASN A 2 7.52 -2.32 -2.06
C ASN A 2 8.51 -3.00 -1.12
N ILE A 3 8.87 -2.31 -0.05
CA ILE A 3 9.76 -2.82 0.99
C ILE A 3 9.01 -2.71 2.31
N ASN A 4 8.68 -3.86 2.90
CA ASN A 4 8.09 -3.91 4.22
C ASN A 4 9.15 -3.49 5.22
N LEU A 5 8.92 -2.37 5.92
CA LEU A 5 9.74 -1.97 7.04
C LEU A 5 8.95 -2.22 8.31
N PRO A 6 9.34 -3.21 9.14
CA PRO A 6 8.78 -3.28 10.47
C PRO A 6 9.02 -1.93 11.17
N ALA A 7 8.05 -1.42 11.91
CA ALA A 7 8.16 -0.12 12.60
C ALA A 7 9.41 -0.06 13.48
N GLY A 8 9.84 -1.20 14.05
CA GLY A 8 11.15 -1.41 14.68
C GLY A 8 12.36 -0.87 13.89
N ALA A 9 12.36 -1.07 12.57
CA ALA A 9 13.41 -0.58 11.67
C ALA A 9 13.30 0.92 11.42
N LEU A 10 12.08 1.49 11.49
CA LEU A 10 11.88 2.94 11.36
C LEU A 10 12.48 3.70 12.53
N TYR A 11 12.46 3.16 13.76
CA TYR A 11 12.99 3.86 14.94
C TYR A 11 14.49 4.17 14.87
N ASN A 12 15.26 3.37 14.13
CA ASN A 12 16.73 3.49 14.04
C ASN A 12 17.22 3.98 12.67
N ILE A 13 16.37 4.69 11.93
CA ILE A 13 16.77 5.29 10.66
C ILE A 13 17.78 6.42 10.93
N ASP A 14 19.07 6.14 10.72
CA ASP A 14 20.11 7.16 10.64
C ASP A 14 20.30 7.60 9.18
N LEU A 15 19.47 8.56 8.75
CA LEU A 15 19.57 9.19 7.43
C LEU A 15 20.56 10.37 7.40
N ASN A 16 21.50 10.48 8.35
CA ASN A 16 22.56 11.50 8.29
C ASN A 16 23.50 11.35 7.08
N VAL A 17 23.29 10.34 6.22
CA VAL A 17 23.88 10.26 4.87
C VAL A 17 23.16 11.21 3.91
N THR A 18 23.30 12.52 4.16
CA THR A 18 22.57 13.63 3.52
C THR A 18 23.04 13.99 2.09
N GLY A 19 23.80 13.14 1.41
CA GLY A 19 24.42 13.48 0.13
C GLY A 19 23.66 13.03 -1.13
N ASN A 20 23.20 11.78 -1.18
CA ASN A 20 23.10 11.07 -2.48
C ASN A 20 21.72 10.47 -2.83
N PHE A 21 20.72 10.51 -1.96
CA PHE A 21 19.40 9.91 -2.26
C PHE A 21 18.42 10.84 -2.99
N LYS A 22 18.87 11.98 -3.53
CA LYS A 22 17.94 12.96 -4.12
C LYS A 22 17.24 12.48 -5.40
N THR A 23 17.65 11.37 -6.00
CA THR A 23 17.07 10.86 -7.26
C THR A 23 17.12 9.33 -7.38
N SER A 24 18.24 8.68 -7.06
CA SER A 24 18.38 7.22 -7.22
C SER A 24 19.31 6.57 -6.20
N LEU A 25 19.06 5.31 -5.85
CA LEU A 25 19.98 4.44 -5.12
C LEU A 25 21.21 4.04 -5.97
N PRO A 26 22.30 3.52 -5.36
CA PRO A 26 23.53 3.15 -6.08
C PRO A 26 23.35 2.13 -7.23
N ASN A 27 22.27 1.37 -7.24
CA ASN A 27 21.91 0.41 -8.28
C ASN A 27 21.01 1.00 -9.38
N GLY A 28 20.77 2.31 -9.37
CA GLY A 28 19.94 3.00 -10.37
C GLY A 28 18.44 3.00 -10.07
N LEU A 29 18.00 2.41 -8.95
CA LEU A 29 16.59 2.47 -8.55
C LEU A 29 16.20 3.89 -8.16
N LEU A 30 15.16 4.42 -8.79
CA LEU A 30 14.61 5.72 -8.43
C LEU A 30 13.93 5.65 -7.07
N VAL A 31 14.16 6.67 -6.26
CA VAL A 31 13.65 6.74 -4.88
C VAL A 31 12.12 6.78 -4.84
N GLU A 32 11.49 7.40 -5.84
CA GLU A 32 10.03 7.46 -6.01
C GLU A 32 9.36 6.10 -6.31
N ASN A 33 10.15 5.10 -6.72
CA ASN A 33 9.68 3.73 -7.01
C ASN A 33 9.79 2.80 -5.79
N ILE A 34 10.22 3.34 -4.65
CA ILE A 34 10.37 2.62 -3.39
C ILE A 34 9.26 3.09 -2.45
N VAL A 35 8.45 2.12 -2.02
CA VAL A 35 7.38 2.32 -1.05
C VAL A 35 7.79 1.66 0.26
N PHE A 36 7.73 2.42 1.35
CA PHE A 36 7.92 1.88 2.69
C PHE A 36 6.59 1.64 3.38
N GLU A 37 6.34 0.40 3.78
CA GLU A 37 5.10 -0.01 4.44
C GLU A 37 5.24 0.02 5.96
N VAL A 38 4.24 0.54 6.66
CA VAL A 38 4.14 0.54 8.13
C VAL A 38 2.93 -0.26 8.55
N THR A 39 3.10 -1.24 9.42
CA THR A 39 2.01 -2.07 9.95
C THR A 39 1.35 -1.42 11.16
N GLU A 40 0.02 -1.51 11.26
CA GLU A 40 -0.75 -0.96 12.40
C GLU A 40 -0.48 -1.66 13.74
N SER A 41 -0.06 -2.93 13.69
CA SER A 41 0.00 -3.86 14.83
C SER A 41 1.27 -3.74 15.67
N GLU A 42 2.29 -3.04 15.20
CA GLU A 42 3.50 -2.81 15.98
C GLU A 42 3.22 -1.79 17.07
N SER A 43 3.42 -2.20 18.33
CA SER A 43 3.26 -1.33 19.50
C SER A 43 4.09 -0.06 19.31
N LEU A 44 3.39 1.04 18.96
CA LEU A 44 3.97 2.36 18.73
C LEU A 44 4.47 2.90 20.07
N THR A 45 5.65 2.44 20.46
CA THR A 45 6.27 2.80 21.74
C THR A 45 6.64 4.27 21.75
N ASP A 46 6.85 4.88 20.57
CA ASP A 46 7.02 6.32 20.40
C ASP A 46 6.47 6.80 19.04
N GLU A 47 5.17 7.15 19.01
CA GLU A 47 4.48 7.72 17.85
C GLU A 47 5.18 8.97 17.28
N SER A 48 5.84 9.76 18.13
CA SER A 48 6.54 10.97 17.68
C SER A 48 7.76 10.65 16.81
N ILE A 49 8.50 9.59 17.14
CA ILE A 49 9.64 9.12 16.36
C ILE A 49 9.15 8.53 15.03
N LEU A 50 8.08 7.74 15.05
CA LEU A 50 7.49 7.21 13.82
C LEU A 50 7.11 8.34 12.85
N LEU A 51 6.32 9.30 13.31
CA LEU A 51 5.87 10.43 12.50
C LEU A 51 7.05 11.26 11.95
N LYS A 52 8.08 11.48 12.78
CA LYS A 52 9.31 12.16 12.35
C LYS A 52 9.98 11.41 11.20
N ASN A 53 10.10 10.09 11.31
CA ASN A 53 10.81 9.28 10.31
C ASN A 53 9.98 9.11 9.04
N LEU A 54 8.66 9.02 9.12
CA LEU A 54 7.78 9.01 7.95
C LEU A 54 7.82 10.33 7.16
N ARG A 55 7.90 11.46 7.87
CA ARG A 55 8.11 12.77 7.23
C ARG A 55 9.49 12.84 6.58
N LEU A 56 10.51 12.33 7.25
CA LEU A 56 11.86 12.28 6.70
C LEU A 56 11.94 11.44 5.41
N LEU A 57 11.33 10.26 5.39
CA LEU A 57 11.24 9.42 4.18
C LEU A 57 10.57 10.17 3.02
N LYS A 58 9.46 10.86 3.31
CA LYS A 58 8.75 11.70 2.34
C LYS A 58 9.62 12.84 1.82
N ASP A 59 10.38 13.51 2.68
CA ASP A 59 11.30 14.59 2.31
C ASP A 59 12.45 14.10 1.40
N PHE A 60 12.83 12.83 1.52
CA PHE A 60 13.78 12.18 0.62
C PHE A 60 13.17 11.73 -0.71
N GLY A 61 11.84 11.81 -0.88
CA GLY A 61 11.12 11.42 -2.09
C GLY A 61 10.65 9.97 -2.12
N PHE A 62 10.78 9.24 -1.00
CA PHE A 62 10.20 7.90 -0.89
C PHE A 62 8.68 7.99 -0.75
N LYS A 63 7.98 6.94 -1.21
CA LYS A 63 6.56 6.77 -0.95
C LYS A 63 6.36 5.97 0.34
N THR A 64 5.20 6.13 0.95
CA THR A 64 4.82 5.38 2.16
C THR A 64 3.44 4.75 2.03
N ALA A 65 3.25 3.63 2.72
CA ALA A 65 1.98 2.92 2.81
C ALA A 65 1.66 2.56 4.26
N ILE A 66 0.38 2.56 4.62
CA ILE A 66 -0.11 1.89 5.83
C ILE A 66 -0.59 0.50 5.43
N ASP A 67 -0.02 -0.51 6.06
CA ASP A 67 -0.34 -1.92 5.83
C ASP A 67 -1.37 -2.44 6.84
N ASP A 68 -2.18 -3.42 6.42
CA ASP A 68 -3.27 -4.01 7.21
C ASP A 68 -4.25 -2.96 7.80
N PHE A 69 -4.66 -1.98 6.99
CA PHE A 69 -5.48 -0.87 7.48
C PHE A 69 -6.85 -1.32 7.98
N GLY A 70 -7.20 -0.95 9.21
CA GLY A 70 -8.48 -1.29 9.85
C GLY A 70 -8.48 -2.62 10.62
N VAL A 71 -7.35 -3.32 10.70
CA VAL A 71 -7.17 -4.48 11.59
C VAL A 71 -6.93 -4.03 13.05
N GLY A 72 -6.39 -2.82 13.25
CA GLY A 72 -6.13 -2.22 14.56
C GLY A 72 -6.88 -0.91 14.83
N TYR A 73 -6.61 -0.31 16.00
CA TYR A 73 -7.22 0.97 16.42
C TYR A 73 -6.45 2.22 15.95
N SER A 74 -5.25 2.06 15.36
CA SER A 74 -4.28 3.13 15.14
C SER A 74 -4.34 3.78 13.76
N GLY A 75 -4.90 3.13 12.74
CA GLY A 75 -4.91 3.63 11.35
C GLY A 75 -5.52 5.01 11.17
N LEU A 76 -6.75 5.22 11.66
CA LEU A 76 -7.43 6.52 11.56
C LEU A 76 -6.69 7.62 12.33
N LYS A 77 -6.13 7.29 13.50
CA LYS A 77 -5.33 8.24 14.29
C LYS A 77 -4.07 8.65 13.53
N LEU A 78 -3.38 7.68 12.92
CA LEU A 78 -2.19 7.95 12.11
C LEU A 78 -2.53 8.85 10.92
N LEU A 79 -3.66 8.61 10.24
CA LEU A 79 -4.12 9.44 9.13
C LEU A 79 -4.44 10.89 9.52
N MET A 80 -4.76 11.17 10.79
CA MET A 80 -4.92 12.55 11.26
C MET A 80 -3.58 13.29 11.35
N GLU A 81 -2.49 12.58 11.61
CA GLU A 81 -1.15 13.16 11.85
C GLU A 81 -0.22 13.07 10.62
N TYR A 82 -0.49 12.12 9.71
CA TYR A 82 0.31 11.84 8.53
C TYR A 82 -0.52 11.17 7.41
N GLN A 83 -0.48 11.75 6.21
CA GLN A 83 -1.12 11.19 5.02
C GLN A 83 -0.08 10.44 4.16
N PRO A 84 -0.16 9.10 4.08
CA PRO A 84 0.71 8.28 3.23
C PRO A 84 0.33 8.41 1.75
N ASN A 85 1.10 7.78 0.87
CA ASN A 85 0.71 7.63 -0.54
C ASN A 85 -0.35 6.54 -0.70
N PHE A 86 -0.26 5.48 0.11
CA PHE A 86 -1.11 4.31 -0.02
C PHE A 86 -1.70 3.86 1.32
N VAL A 87 -2.89 3.27 1.23
CA VAL A 87 -3.50 2.47 2.30
C VAL A 87 -3.78 1.08 1.72
N LYS A 88 -3.31 0.05 2.40
CA LYS A 88 -3.48 -1.35 1.99
C LYS A 88 -4.59 -1.97 2.83
N LEU A 89 -5.64 -2.45 2.17
CA LEU A 89 -6.77 -3.13 2.81
C LEU A 89 -6.57 -4.63 2.70
N ASP A 90 -6.51 -5.29 3.84
CA ASP A 90 -6.11 -6.69 3.95
C ASP A 90 -7.15 -7.68 3.38
N ARG A 91 -6.76 -8.97 3.35
CA ARG A 91 -7.66 -10.06 2.93
C ARG A 91 -8.93 -10.12 3.77
N TYR A 92 -8.89 -9.75 5.05
CA TYR A 92 -10.09 -9.77 5.89
C TYR A 92 -11.14 -8.79 5.38
N MET A 93 -10.74 -7.59 4.94
CA MET A 93 -11.64 -6.63 4.30
C MET A 93 -12.09 -7.10 2.91
N ILE A 94 -11.17 -7.66 2.09
CA ILE A 94 -11.44 -7.95 0.68
C ILE A 94 -12.24 -9.24 0.46
N SER A 95 -12.01 -10.29 1.26
CA SER A 95 -12.68 -11.60 1.10
C SER A 95 -14.21 -11.48 1.05
N ASP A 96 -14.83 -12.08 0.04
CA ASP A 96 -16.29 -12.14 -0.13
C ASP A 96 -16.99 -10.76 -0.10
N ILE A 97 -16.28 -9.66 -0.38
CA ILE A 97 -16.83 -8.30 -0.30
C ILE A 97 -18.01 -8.09 -1.26
N HIS A 98 -18.02 -8.80 -2.39
CA HIS A 98 -19.10 -8.76 -3.37
C HIS A 98 -20.44 -9.28 -2.82
N GLU A 99 -20.42 -10.13 -1.78
CA GLU A 99 -21.61 -10.70 -1.13
C GLU A 99 -21.89 -10.09 0.26
N ASN A 100 -20.89 -9.47 0.90
CA ASN A 100 -21.01 -9.02 2.28
C ASN A 100 -21.35 -7.52 2.39
N LYS A 101 -22.62 -7.21 2.61
CA LYS A 101 -23.08 -5.81 2.71
C LYS A 101 -22.39 -4.98 3.79
N ILE A 102 -21.97 -5.59 4.91
CA ILE A 102 -21.27 -4.88 5.99
C ILE A 102 -19.88 -4.45 5.50
N LYS A 103 -19.13 -5.38 4.90
CA LYS A 103 -17.81 -5.06 4.31
C LYS A 103 -17.93 -3.99 3.24
N GLN A 104 -18.95 -4.05 2.38
CA GLN A 104 -19.19 -3.04 1.34
C GLN A 104 -19.38 -1.64 1.92
N VAL A 105 -20.19 -1.50 2.98
CA VAL A 105 -20.45 -0.19 3.60
C VAL A 105 -19.18 0.36 4.25
N ILE A 106 -18.43 -0.47 4.96
CA ILE A 106 -17.17 -0.05 5.60
C ILE A 106 -16.14 0.33 4.54
N PHE A 107 -15.95 -0.51 3.53
CA PHE A 107 -15.05 -0.27 2.42
C PHE A 107 -15.35 1.05 1.70
N LEU A 108 -16.61 1.32 1.36
CA LEU A 108 -16.99 2.56 0.68
C LEU A 108 -16.66 3.81 1.50
N GLY A 109 -16.88 3.76 2.82
CA GLY A 109 -16.50 4.87 3.70
C GLY A 109 -14.98 5.08 3.77
N VAL A 110 -14.20 4.00 3.77
CA VAL A 110 -12.73 4.08 3.72
C VAL A 110 -12.26 4.61 2.36
N GLN A 111 -12.83 4.12 1.27
CA GLN A 111 -12.51 4.55 -0.10
C GLN A 111 -12.76 6.05 -0.28
N GLU A 112 -13.94 6.54 0.13
CA GLU A 112 -14.29 7.97 0.05
C GLU A 112 -13.32 8.82 0.88
N MET A 113 -13.01 8.40 2.11
CA MET A 113 -12.02 9.08 2.96
C MET A 113 -10.63 9.12 2.30
N CYS A 114 -10.19 8.01 1.72
CA CYS A 114 -8.89 7.94 1.04
C CYS A 114 -8.86 8.86 -0.19
N GLU A 115 -9.93 8.90 -0.99
CA GLU A 115 -10.06 9.82 -2.13
C GLU A 115 -9.97 11.29 -1.69
N ASP A 116 -10.71 11.68 -0.65
CA ASP A 116 -10.69 13.04 -0.10
C ASP A 116 -9.30 13.44 0.44
N LEU A 117 -8.55 12.48 0.98
CA LEU A 117 -7.19 12.67 1.48
C LEU A 117 -6.11 12.53 0.40
N SER A 118 -6.50 12.26 -0.85
CA SER A 118 -5.56 11.97 -1.96
C SER A 118 -4.63 10.79 -1.66
N ILE A 119 -5.18 9.74 -1.04
CA ILE A 119 -4.50 8.48 -0.70
C ILE A 119 -5.03 7.40 -1.64
N GLU A 120 -4.14 6.64 -2.26
CA GLU A 120 -4.54 5.52 -3.13
C GLU A 120 -4.77 4.24 -2.30
N VAL A 121 -5.88 3.55 -2.57
CA VAL A 121 -6.19 2.27 -1.92
C VAL A 121 -5.59 1.11 -2.71
N VAL A 122 -4.91 0.20 -2.01
CA VAL A 122 -4.45 -1.09 -2.51
C VAL A 122 -5.34 -2.18 -1.90
N ALA A 123 -6.08 -2.90 -2.73
CA ALA A 123 -6.86 -4.05 -2.30
C ALA A 123 -5.97 -5.31 -2.27
N GLU A 124 -5.71 -5.84 -1.08
CA GLU A 124 -4.85 -7.00 -0.89
C GLU A 124 -5.60 -8.32 -0.74
N GLY A 125 -4.94 -9.39 -1.19
CA GLY A 125 -5.48 -10.73 -1.14
C GLY A 125 -6.70 -10.91 -2.05
N VAL A 126 -6.74 -10.27 -3.22
CA VAL A 126 -7.80 -10.58 -4.22
C VAL A 126 -7.58 -11.99 -4.77
N GLU A 127 -8.57 -12.88 -4.63
CA GLU A 127 -8.43 -14.29 -5.00
C GLU A 127 -9.40 -14.76 -6.08
N ASN A 128 -10.49 -14.02 -6.31
CA ASN A 128 -11.47 -14.35 -7.34
C ASN A 128 -11.91 -13.13 -8.17
N GLU A 129 -12.60 -13.43 -9.26
CA GLU A 129 -13.03 -12.45 -10.27
C GLU A 129 -14.13 -11.53 -9.74
N GLU A 130 -15.01 -12.07 -8.89
CA GLU A 130 -16.14 -11.36 -8.31
C GLU A 130 -15.68 -10.28 -7.32
N GLU A 131 -14.68 -10.57 -6.49
CA GLU A 131 -13.99 -9.59 -5.64
C GLU A 131 -13.37 -8.48 -6.49
N TYR A 132 -12.59 -8.86 -7.50
CA TYR A 132 -11.93 -7.90 -8.40
C TYR A 132 -12.92 -6.94 -9.06
N PHE A 133 -13.93 -7.48 -9.75
CA PHE A 133 -14.89 -6.64 -10.47
C PHE A 133 -15.74 -5.77 -9.56
N TRP A 134 -16.06 -6.25 -8.36
CA TRP A 134 -16.78 -5.42 -7.41
C TRP A 134 -15.94 -4.20 -7.00
N LEU A 135 -14.67 -4.43 -6.63
CA LEU A 135 -13.72 -3.40 -6.20
C LEU A 135 -13.37 -2.42 -7.33
N GLU A 136 -13.09 -2.92 -8.53
CA GLU A 136 -12.81 -2.10 -9.72
C GLU A 136 -13.97 -1.14 -10.02
N ARG A 137 -15.22 -1.61 -9.90
CA ARG A 137 -16.42 -0.78 -10.06
C ARG A 137 -16.55 0.30 -8.99
N GLN A 138 -15.97 0.10 -7.80
CA GLN A 138 -15.93 1.13 -6.75
C GLN A 138 -14.74 2.09 -6.92
N GLY A 139 -13.95 1.97 -7.99
CA GLY A 139 -12.88 2.91 -8.29
C GLY A 139 -11.48 2.46 -7.86
N VAL A 140 -11.32 1.27 -7.27
CA VAL A 140 -9.99 0.74 -6.92
C VAL A 140 -9.16 0.53 -8.18
N ARG A 141 -7.89 0.96 -8.12
CA ARG A 141 -6.93 0.89 -9.23
C ARG A 141 -5.73 -0.01 -8.94
N LEU A 142 -5.43 -0.26 -7.67
CA LEU A 142 -4.26 -1.03 -7.24
C LEU A 142 -4.73 -2.31 -6.56
N PHE A 143 -4.24 -3.44 -7.06
CA PHE A 143 -4.64 -4.76 -6.60
C PHE A 143 -3.44 -5.66 -6.37
N GLN A 144 -3.49 -6.44 -5.31
CA GLN A 144 -2.52 -7.49 -5.02
C GLN A 144 -3.28 -8.76 -4.62
N GLY A 145 -2.95 -9.90 -5.21
CA GLY A 145 -3.57 -11.16 -4.82
C GLY A 145 -3.39 -12.29 -5.81
N TYR A 146 -3.73 -13.50 -5.38
CA TYR A 146 -3.54 -14.73 -6.14
C TYR A 146 -4.38 -14.82 -7.41
N TYR A 147 -5.43 -13.99 -7.54
CA TYR A 147 -6.16 -13.84 -8.79
C TYR A 147 -5.25 -13.39 -9.94
N PHE A 148 -4.27 -12.52 -9.66
CA PHE A 148 -3.35 -11.98 -10.66
C PHE A 148 -2.05 -12.78 -10.73
N ALA A 149 -1.40 -12.97 -9.59
CA ALA A 149 -0.12 -13.64 -9.49
C ALA A 149 0.11 -14.16 -8.07
N LYS A 150 0.73 -15.34 -7.98
CA LYS A 150 1.27 -15.84 -6.71
C LYS A 150 2.71 -15.37 -6.54
N PRO A 151 3.16 -15.11 -5.30
CA PRO A 151 4.57 -14.85 -5.02
C PRO A 151 5.46 -15.92 -5.64
N ALA A 152 6.56 -15.51 -6.27
CA ALA A 152 7.55 -16.39 -6.85
C ALA A 152 8.89 -16.19 -6.13
N PHE A 153 9.64 -17.27 -5.96
CA PHE A 153 10.95 -17.23 -5.34
C PHE A 153 12.00 -16.80 -6.37
N GLU A 154 12.79 -15.77 -6.05
CA GLU A 154 13.86 -15.23 -6.89
C GLU A 154 13.45 -14.84 -8.33
N ALA A 155 12.16 -14.57 -8.55
CA ALA A 155 11.62 -14.25 -9.86
C ALA A 155 10.42 -13.31 -9.76
N LEU A 156 10.15 -12.58 -10.85
CA LEU A 156 8.88 -11.90 -11.04
C LEU A 156 7.88 -12.91 -11.65
N PRO A 157 6.74 -13.19 -11.00
CA PRO A 157 5.74 -14.08 -11.56
C PRO A 157 5.09 -13.48 -12.81
N ALA A 158 4.61 -14.35 -13.71
CA ALA A 158 3.76 -13.90 -14.80
C ALA A 158 2.43 -13.39 -14.23
N VAL A 159 2.00 -12.20 -14.66
CA VAL A 159 0.73 -11.60 -14.26
C VAL A 159 -0.37 -12.07 -15.20
N ILE A 160 -1.46 -12.58 -14.63
CA ILE A 160 -2.68 -12.91 -15.35
C ILE A 160 -3.55 -11.66 -15.36
N PHE A 161 -3.69 -11.04 -16.53
CA PHE A 161 -4.67 -9.98 -16.74
C PHE A 161 -5.98 -10.64 -17.17
N SER A 162 -7.10 -10.33 -16.51
CA SER A 162 -8.41 -10.69 -17.03
C SER A 162 -8.60 -9.95 -18.36
N ASN A 163 -8.96 -10.68 -19.42
CA ASN A 163 -9.17 -10.10 -20.75
C ASN A 163 -10.44 -9.24 -20.75
N SER A 164 -10.38 -8.04 -20.16
CA SER A 164 -11.44 -7.05 -20.20
C SER A 164 -11.28 -6.10 -21.40
N GLY A 165 -10.87 -6.59 -22.57
CA GLY A 165 -10.95 -5.82 -23.83
C GLY A 165 -10.23 -4.47 -23.88
N VAL A 166 -9.34 -4.16 -22.91
CA VAL A 166 -8.52 -2.95 -22.90
C VAL A 166 -7.11 -3.30 -23.34
N ASP A 167 -6.58 -2.48 -24.25
CA ASP A 167 -5.31 -2.61 -24.95
C ASP A 167 -4.13 -2.91 -24.01
N THR A 168 -3.44 -4.03 -24.26
CA THR A 168 -2.32 -4.58 -23.48
C THR A 168 -0.98 -3.88 -23.75
N SER A 169 -1.00 -2.64 -24.23
CA SER A 169 0.19 -1.88 -24.61
C SER A 169 0.90 -1.15 -23.45
N LEU A 170 0.41 -1.25 -22.22
CA LEU A 170 1.05 -0.67 -21.03
C LEU A 170 1.47 -1.77 -20.04
N ASN A 171 2.32 -2.68 -20.49
CA ASN A 171 3.14 -3.50 -19.60
C ASN A 171 4.27 -2.63 -19.00
N THR A 172 3.96 -1.92 -17.93
CA THR A 172 4.96 -1.47 -16.95
C THR A 172 4.63 -2.11 -15.61
N ALA A 173 5.39 -3.16 -15.31
CA ALA A 173 5.45 -3.80 -14.01
C ALA A 173 5.87 -2.80 -12.92
N PHE A 174 5.24 -2.86 -11.76
CA PHE A 174 5.67 -2.20 -10.52
C PHE A 174 6.54 -3.12 -9.66
#